data_AF-U6L5M0-F1
#
_entry.id   AF-U6L5M0-F1
#
_cell.length_a   1.000
_cell.length_b   1.000
_cell.length_c   1.000
_cell.angle_alpha   90.00
_cell.angle_beta   90.00
_cell.angle_gamma   90.00
#
_symmetry.space_group_name_H-M   'P 1'
#
loop_
_entity.id
_entity.type
_entity.pdbx_description
1 polymer ?
#
loop_
_entity_poly.entity_id
_entity_poly.type
_entity_poly.pdbx_seq_one_letter_code
_entity_poly.pdbx_strand_id
1 'polypeptide(L)'
;MISLKRWELAFCLKLHGISFQTFFRRVSHSGGCVIAVEDSEGVVFGAFTDEFHKSHKYYGSADTFVFTFKGPDGKQPAENP
;
A
#
# COMPACT_ATOMS: atom_id res chain seq x y z
N MET A 1 3.00 4.24 -23.20
CA MET A 1 1.55 4.13 -23.47
C MET A 1 0.86 4.16 -22.11
N ILE A 2 0.13 5.22 -21.78
CA ILE A 2 -0.57 5.32 -20.48
C ILE A 2 -1.71 4.30 -20.51
N SER A 3 -1.61 3.26 -19.70
CA SER A 3 -2.68 2.27 -19.51
C SER A 3 -3.47 2.64 -18.27
N LEU A 4 -4.75 2.98 -18.44
CA LEU A 4 -5.68 3.09 -17.32
C LEU A 4 -6.01 1.68 -16.80
N LYS A 5 -5.86 1.48 -15.49
CA LYS A 5 -6.18 0.22 -14.80
C LYS A 5 -7.30 0.47 -13.81
N ARG A 6 -8.22 -0.50 -13.70
CA ARG A 6 -9.26 -0.49 -12.66
C ARG A 6 -8.63 -0.87 -11.33
N TRP A 7 -8.98 -0.15 -10.27
CA TRP A 7 -8.55 -0.47 -8.92
C TRP A 7 -9.30 -1.70 -8.41
N GLU A 8 -8.57 -2.62 -7.81
CA GLU A 8 -9.12 -3.84 -7.21
C GLU A 8 -8.53 -4.04 -5.82
N LEU A 9 -9.36 -4.45 -4.87
CA LEU A 9 -8.93 -4.71 -3.50
C LEU A 9 -8.21 -6.07 -3.42
N ALA A 10 -6.88 -6.06 -3.52
CA ALA A 10 -6.08 -7.28 -3.41
C ALA A 10 -6.08 -7.86 -1.98
N PHE A 11 -5.92 -7.00 -0.96
CA PHE A 11 -5.83 -7.40 0.44
C PHE A 11 -6.38 -6.32 1.38
N CYS A 12 -6.89 -6.75 2.54
CA CYS A 12 -7.45 -5.90 3.59
C CYS A 12 -7.41 -6.71 4.89
N LEU A 13 -6.85 -6.14 5.96
CA LEU A 13 -6.70 -6.83 7.24
C LEU A 13 -8.06 -7.26 7.84
N LYS A 14 -9.09 -6.42 7.69
CA LYS A 14 -10.45 -6.70 8.20
C LYS A 14 -11.11 -7.89 7.48
N LEU A 15 -10.83 -8.08 6.18
CA LEU A 15 -11.44 -9.14 5.37
C LEU A 15 -10.60 -10.41 5.30
N HIS A 16 -9.27 -10.29 5.35
CA HIS A 16 -8.34 -11.38 5.02
C HIS A 16 -7.45 -11.79 6.21
N GLY A 17 -7.59 -11.13 7.36
CA GLY A 17 -6.78 -11.35 8.55
C GLY A 17 -5.41 -10.66 8.49
N ILE A 18 -4.59 -10.89 9.53
CA ILE A 18 -3.31 -10.19 9.75
C ILE A 18 -2.06 -10.97 9.30
N SER A 19 -2.24 -12.08 8.58
CA SER A 19 -1.14 -12.97 8.19
C SER A 19 -0.36 -12.44 6.99
N PHE A 20 0.95 -12.20 7.17
CA PHE A 20 1.86 -11.87 6.07
C PHE A 20 1.89 -12.93 4.96
N GLN A 21 1.77 -14.20 5.32
CA GLN A 21 1.71 -15.27 4.32
C GLN A 21 0.44 -15.16 3.46
N THR A 22 -0.68 -14.78 4.06
CA THR A 22 -1.93 -14.55 3.33
C THR A 22 -1.85 -13.28 2.47
N PHE A 23 -1.24 -12.21 2.98
CA PHE A 23 -0.93 -11.01 2.20
C PHE A 23 -0.16 -11.38 0.92
N PHE A 24 1.04 -11.94 1.05
CA PHE A 24 1.88 -12.29 -0.11
C PHE A 24 1.18 -13.25 -1.08
N ARG A 25 0.42 -14.24 -0.59
CA ARG A 25 -0.33 -15.15 -1.48
C ARG A 25 -1.36 -14.42 -2.33
N ARG A 26 -1.95 -13.33 -1.83
CA ARG A 26 -2.99 -12.57 -2.55
C ARG A 26 -2.43 -11.49 -3.46
N VAL A 27 -1.32 -10.85 -3.08
CA VAL A 27 -0.73 -9.75 -3.85
C VAL A 27 0.35 -10.20 -4.83
N SER A 28 0.91 -11.41 -4.65
CA SER A 28 1.90 -11.95 -5.60
C SER A 28 1.31 -11.97 -7.00
N HIS A 29 2.08 -11.47 -7.98
CA HIS A 29 1.68 -11.37 -9.38
C HIS A 29 0.49 -10.43 -9.68
N SER A 30 0.11 -9.54 -8.75
CA SER A 30 -0.91 -8.50 -9.01
C SER A 30 -0.38 -7.32 -9.83
N GLY A 31 0.93 -7.26 -10.07
CA GLY A 31 1.60 -6.12 -10.68
C GLY A 31 1.62 -4.92 -9.72
N GLY A 32 1.58 -3.71 -10.29
CA GLY A 32 1.67 -2.46 -9.54
C GLY A 32 0.61 -2.38 -8.45
N CYS A 33 1.05 -2.21 -7.21
CA CYS A 33 0.20 -2.23 -6.02
C CYS A 33 0.43 -0.99 -5.16
N VAL A 34 -0.68 -0.47 -4.64
CA VAL A 34 -0.66 0.56 -3.58
C VAL A 34 -0.98 -0.13 -2.25
N ILE A 35 -0.10 0.02 -1.26
CA ILE A 35 -0.40 -0.31 0.13
C ILE A 35 -0.77 0.96 0.87
N ALA A 36 -1.87 0.91 1.62
CA ALA A 36 -2.30 1.97 2.52
C ALA A 36 -2.43 1.42 3.94
N VAL A 37 -1.85 2.13 4.89
CA VAL A 37 -1.81 1.80 6.31
C VAL A 37 -2.36 2.99 7.09
N GLU A 38 -3.21 2.70 8.05
CA GLU A 38 -3.67 3.64 9.08
C GLU A 38 -3.03 3.22 10.40
N ASP A 39 -2.29 4.12 11.05
CA ASP A 39 -1.74 3.85 12.37
C ASP A 39 -2.76 4.10 13.50
N SER A 40 -2.34 3.90 14.75
CA SER A 40 -3.20 4.11 15.92
C SER A 40 -3.61 5.57 16.15
N GLU A 41 -2.90 6.52 15.54
CA GLU A 41 -3.18 7.95 15.62
C GLU A 41 -4.06 8.43 14.45
N GLY A 42 -4.54 7.50 13.60
CA GLY A 42 -5.39 7.79 12.45
C GLY A 42 -4.62 8.37 11.25
N VAL A 43 -3.29 8.31 11.26
CA VAL A 43 -2.49 8.81 10.13
C VAL A 43 -2.49 7.77 9.01
N VAL A 44 -2.85 8.20 7.80
CA VAL A 44 -2.80 7.33 6.61
C VAL A 44 -1.49 7.57 5.86
N PHE A 45 -0.78 6.49 5.56
CA PHE A 45 0.45 6.51 4.78
C PHE A 45 0.62 5.20 4.03
N GLY A 46 1.60 5.14 3.15
CA GLY A 46 1.79 3.96 2.34
C GLY A 46 2.86 4.09 1.28
N ALA A 47 2.81 3.16 0.35
CA ALA A 47 3.74 3.09 -0.77
C ALA A 47 3.07 2.54 -2.02
N PHE A 48 3.61 2.92 -3.17
CA PHE A 48 3.40 2.23 -4.44
C PHE A 48 4.66 1.45 -4.81
N THR A 49 4.49 0.23 -5.32
CA THR A 49 5.56 -0.62 -5.86
C THR A 49 5.03 -1.41 -7.06
N ASP A 50 5.91 -1.77 -7.99
CA ASP A 50 5.54 -2.56 -9.18
C ASP A 50 5.11 -3.98 -8.86
N GLU A 51 5.50 -4.50 -7.70
CA GLU A 51 5.10 -5.81 -7.23
C GLU A 51 5.33 -5.98 -5.73
N PHE A 52 4.60 -6.92 -5.13
CA PHE A 52 4.87 -7.44 -3.80
C PHE A 52 5.17 -8.93 -3.89
N HIS A 53 6.40 -9.33 -3.59
CA HIS A 53 6.79 -10.73 -3.48
C HIS A 53 7.77 -10.97 -2.33
N LYS A 54 7.93 -12.23 -1.95
CA LYS A 54 8.93 -12.63 -0.96
C LYS A 54 10.31 -12.62 -1.63
N SER A 55 11.22 -11.82 -1.11
CA SER A 55 12.61 -11.77 -1.59
C SER A 55 13.57 -11.84 -0.41
N HIS A 56 14.75 -12.41 -0.65
CA HIS A 56 15.88 -12.38 0.28
C HIS A 56 16.75 -11.12 0.12
N LYS A 57 16.42 -10.25 -0.85
CA LYS A 57 17.12 -9.00 -1.16
C LYS A 57 16.12 -7.86 -1.35
N TYR A 58 16.61 -6.61 -1.29
CA TYR A 58 15.81 -5.46 -1.71
C TYR A 58 15.46 -5.55 -3.20
N TYR A 59 14.27 -5.08 -3.53
CA TYR A 59 13.74 -5.00 -4.89
C TYR A 59 12.84 -3.77 -5.02
N GLY A 60 12.46 -3.44 -6.26
CA GLY A 60 11.71 -2.25 -6.61
C GLY A 60 12.33 -1.55 -7.82
N SER A 61 11.71 -0.46 -8.25
CA SER A 61 12.16 0.35 -9.38
C SER A 61 12.24 1.83 -9.01
N ALA A 62 12.66 2.66 -9.97
CA ALA A 62 12.63 4.12 -9.84
C ALA A 62 11.19 4.68 -9.72
N ASP A 63 10.18 3.90 -10.09
CA ASP A 63 8.77 4.29 -10.00
C ASP A 63 8.18 4.00 -8.62
N THR A 64 8.93 3.33 -7.73
CA THR A 64 8.51 3.07 -6.34
C THR A 64 8.59 4.35 -5.52
N PHE A 65 7.50 4.70 -4.83
CA PHE A 65 7.44 5.88 -3.98
C PHE A 65 6.64 5.63 -2.70
N VAL A 66 6.91 6.45 -1.68
CA VAL A 66 6.13 6.51 -0.44
C VAL A 66 5.25 7.74 -0.42
N PHE A 67 4.14 7.67 0.29
CA PHE A 67 3.24 8.79 0.51
C PHE A 67 2.74 8.84 1.95
N THR A 68 2.31 10.03 2.39
CA THR A 68 1.63 10.23 3.66
C THR A 68 0.56 11.31 3.50
N PHE A 69 -0.53 11.17 4.24
CA PHE A 69 -1.57 12.19 4.39
C PHE A 69 -1.36 13.06 5.63
N LYS A 70 -0.24 12.87 6.35
CA LYS A 70 0.18 13.74 7.45
C LYS A 70 0.56 15.12 6.91
N GLY A 71 -0.03 16.16 7.47
CA GLY A 71 0.32 17.54 7.21
C GLY A 71 1.74 17.90 7.69
N PRO A 72 2.28 19.06 7.29
CA PRO A 72 3.62 19.52 7.68
C PRO A 72 3.81 19.69 9.20
N ASP A 73 2.71 19.96 9.90
CA ASP A 73 2.60 20.07 11.36
C ASP A 73 2.57 18.70 12.07
N GLY A 74 2.61 17.63 11.28
CA GLY A 74 2.62 16.28 11.78
C GLY A 74 1.24 15.75 12.18
N LYS A 75 0.15 16.36 11.71
CA LYS A 75 -1.21 15.92 12.00
C LYS A 75 -1.91 15.47 10.73
N GLN A 76 -2.74 14.44 10.82
CA GLN A 76 -3.69 14.14 9.75
C GLN A 76 -4.65 15.37 9.64
N PRO A 77 -4.93 15.90 8.44
CA PRO A 77 -5.95 16.94 8.30
C PRO A 77 -7.26 16.42 8.90
N ALA A 78 -7.95 17.29 9.65
CA ALA A 78 -9.24 16.96 10.24
C ALA A 78 -10.13 16.33 9.16
N GLU A 79 -10.74 15.19 9.51
CA GLU A 79 -11.64 14.41 8.67
C GLU A 79 -12.39 15.29 7.64
N ASN A 80 -12.09 15.11 6.35
CA ASN A 80 -13.00 15.60 5.33
C ASN A 80 -14.23 14.70 5.39
N PRO A 81 -15.44 15.26 5.59
CA PRO A 81 -16.69 14.49 5.57
C PRO A 81 -16.94 13.79 4.24
#